data_AF-A0A4Q0XZU5-F1
#
_entry.id   AF-A0A4Q0XZU5-F1
#
_cell.length_a   1.000
_cell.length_b   1.000
_cell.length_c   1.000
_cell.angle_alpha   90.00
_cell.angle_beta   90.00
_cell.angle_gamma   90.00
#
_symmetry.space_group_name_H-M   'P 1'
#
loop_
_entity.id
_entity.type
_entity.pdbx_description
1 polymer ?
#
loop_
_entity_poly.entity_id
_entity_poly.type
_entity_poly.pdbx_seq_one_letter_code
_entity_poly.pdbx_strand_id
1 'polypeptide(L)' 'MESIIYELRANNIKEEDIQSIMEKVKNRISEENIDIELQKLGYPKLFTVDYDDYDLYDYDDGYDDEQY' A
#
# COMPACT_ATOMS: atom_id res chain seq x y z
N MET A 1 -0.12 9.11 1.51
CA MET A 1 -0.27 8.75 0.09
C MET A 1 0.88 9.30 -0.76
N GLU A 2 1.20 10.60 -0.70
CA GLU A 2 2.35 11.16 -1.43
C GLU A 2 3.68 10.48 -1.07
N SER A 3 3.89 10.12 0.21
CA SER A 3 5.10 9.41 0.67
C SER A 3 5.37 8.07 -0.04
N ILE A 4 4.32 7.30 -0.36
CA ILE A 4 4.46 5.97 -0.97
C ILE A 4 4.96 6.09 -2.41
N ILE A 5 4.36 7.00 -3.18
CA ILE A 5 4.73 7.22 -4.58
C ILE A 5 6.16 7.75 -4.68
N TYR A 6 6.58 8.62 -3.75
CA TYR A 6 7.97 9.07 -3.69
C TYR A 6 8.94 7.92 -3.42
N GLU A 7 8.61 7.01 -2.50
CA GLU A 7 9.46 5.86 -2.17
C GLU A 7 9.59 4.90 -3.36
N LEU A 8 8.49 4.63 -4.07
CA LEU A 8 8.50 3.82 -5.29
C LEU A 8 9.38 4.44 -6.38
N ARG A 9 9.26 5.76 -6.59
CA ARG A 9 10.10 6.48 -7.56
C ARG A 9 11.57 6.49 -7.16
N ALA A 10 11.87 6.67 -5.87
CA ALA A 10 13.24 6.63 -5.34
C ALA A 10 13.93 5.28 -5.60
N ASN A 11 13.15 4.20 -5.66
CA ASN A 11 13.63 2.85 -5.94
C ASN A 11 13.56 2.45 -7.42
N ASN A 12 13.41 3.42 -8.33
CA ASN A 12 13.38 3.19 -9.79
C ASN A 12 12.23 2.28 -10.27
N ILE A 13 11.12 2.24 -9.54
CA ILE A 13 9.90 1.60 -10.04
C ILE A 13 9.35 2.47 -11.17
N LYS A 14 9.01 1.84 -12.30
CA LYS A 14 8.51 2.57 -13.47
C LYS A 14 7.15 3.22 -13.17
N GLU A 15 6.91 4.41 -13.71
CA GLU A 15 5.66 5.13 -13.50
C GLU A 15 4.41 4.34 -13.96
N GLU A 16 4.52 3.56 -15.04
CA GLU A 16 3.46 2.67 -15.54
C GLU A 16 3.08 1.59 -14.50
N ASP A 17 4.08 1.04 -13.82
CA ASP A 17 3.91 0.02 -12.79
C ASP A 17 3.36 0.66 -11.50
N ILE A 18 3.85 1.85 -11.12
CA ILE A 18 3.32 2.61 -9.97
C ILE A 18 1.83 2.85 -10.14
N GLN A 19 1.40 3.35 -11.30
CA GLN A 19 -0.02 3.60 -11.57
C GLN A 19 -0.84 2.30 -11.50
N SER A 20 -0.32 1.21 -12.08
CA SER A 20 -0.99 -0.10 -12.04
C SER A 20 -1.13 -0.63 -10.60
N ILE A 21 -0.08 -0.53 -9.80
CA ILE A 21 -0.08 -0.96 -8.40
C ILE A 21 -1.10 -0.13 -7.61
N MET A 22 -1.04 1.20 -7.71
CA MET A 22 -1.95 2.10 -6.99
C MET A 22 -3.42 1.85 -7.35
N GLU A 23 -3.74 1.58 -8.61
CA GLU A 23 -5.10 1.22 -9.02
C GLU A 23 -5.57 -0.11 -8.44
N LYS A 24 -4.68 -1.11 -8.30
CA LYS A 24 -5.02 -2.42 -7.73
C LYS A 24 -5.20 -2.39 -6.21
N VAL A 25 -4.43 -1.54 -5.52
CA VAL A 25 -4.49 -1.43 -4.05
C VAL A 25 -5.40 -0.31 -3.57
N LYS A 26 -6.04 0.47 -4.45
CA LYS A 26 -6.81 1.67 -4.09
C LYS A 26 -7.88 1.50 -2.99
N ASN A 27 -8.46 0.29 -2.88
CA ASN A 27 -9.48 -0.01 -1.88
C ASN A 27 -8.90 -0.64 -0.60
N ARG A 28 -7.59 -0.88 -0.56
CA ARG A 28 -6.85 -1.56 0.52
C ARG A 28 -5.39 -1.11 0.53
N ILE A 29 -5.17 0.21 0.54
CA ILE A 29 -3.83 0.78 0.43
C ILE A 29 -3.07 0.48 1.73
N SER A 30 -2.19 -0.51 1.68
CA SER A 30 -1.23 -0.84 2.73
C SER A 30 0.13 -1.12 2.09
N GLU A 31 1.19 -0.91 2.87
CA GLU A 31 2.56 -1.23 2.46
C GLU A 31 2.70 -2.71 2.04
N GLU A 32 2.05 -3.64 2.77
CA GLU A 32 2.01 -5.06 2.44
C GLU A 32 1.39 -5.32 1.06
N ASN A 33 0.21 -4.75 0.80
CA ASN A 33 -0.47 -4.94 -0.48
C ASN A 33 0.32 -4.35 -1.64
N ILE A 34 1.08 -3.27 -1.41
CA ILE A 34 1.97 -2.67 -2.40
C ILE A 34 3.17 -3.58 -2.67
N ASP A 35 3.81 -4.10 -1.61
CA ASP A 35 4.92 -5.07 -1.73
C ASP A 35 4.50 -6.34 -2.48
N ILE A 36 3.29 -6.85 -2.21
CA ILE A 36 2.74 -8.01 -2.93
C ILE A 36 2.65 -7.72 -4.44
N GLU A 37 2.14 -6.55 -4.83
CA GLU A 37 2.04 -6.19 -6.24
C GLU A 37 3.42 -5.90 -6.87
N LEU A 38 4.35 -5.31 -6.12
CA LEU A 38 5.75 -5.14 -6.54
C LEU A 38 6.41 -6.49 -6.85
N GLN A 39 6.27 -7.47 -5.94
CA GLN A 39 6.84 -8.80 -6.13
C GLN A 39 6.26 -9.54 -7.34
N LYS A 40 4.95 -9.37 -7.61
CA LYS A 40 4.33 -9.94 -8.82
C LYS A 40 4.91 -9.38 -10.12
N LEU A 41 5.41 -8.15 -10.10
CA LEU A 41 6.08 -7.50 -11.22
C LEU A 41 7.60 -7.79 -11.26
N GLY A 42 8.12 -8.53 -10.28
CA GLY A 42 9.54 -8.89 -10.17
C GLY A 42 10.40 -7.88 -9.41
N TYR A 43 9.78 -6.89 -8.75
CA TYR A 43 10.49 -5.96 -7.88
C TYR A 43 10.73 -6.55 -6.48
N PRO A 44 11.81 -6.15 -5.79
CA PRO A 44 11.99 -6.50 -4.38
C PRO A 44 10.92 -5.84 -3.51
N LYS A 45 10.73 -6.39 -2.30
CA LYS A 45 9.97 -5.70 -1.25
C LYS A 45 10.68 -4.39 -0.91
N LEU A 46 9.89 -3.36 -0.69
CA LEU A 46 10.35 -2.00 -0.47
C LEU A 46 10.20 -1.62 1.00
N PHE A 47 9.06 -2.00 1.59
CA PHE A 47 8.71 -1.67 2.95
C PHE A 47 9.11 -2.85 3.85
N THR A 48 10.17 -2.67 4.62
CA THR A 48 10.78 -3.74 5.45
C THR A 48 10.14 -3.87 6.83
N VAL A 49 8.95 -3.32 7.03
CA VAL A 49 8.22 -3.52 8.29
C VAL A 49 7.67 -4.94 8.25
N ASP A 50 8.02 -5.76 9.25
CA ASP A 50 7.37 -7.06 9.44
C ASP A 50 5.89 -6.80 9.72
N TYR A 51 5.05 -6.98 8.69
CA TYR A 51 3.60 -6.79 8.77
C TYR A 51 2.94 -7.70 9.82
N ASP A 52 3.63 -8.78 10.20
CA ASP A 52 3.25 -9.69 11.28
C ASP A 52 3.14 -8.99 12.66
N ASP A 53 3.71 -7.80 12.84
CA ASP A 53 3.69 -7.04 14.11
C ASP A 53 2.64 -5.90 14.12
N TYR A 54 1.94 -5.66 12.99
CA TYR A 54 1.05 -4.50 12.82
C TYR A 54 -0.43 -4.84 12.60
N ASP A 55 -0.85 -6.10 12.82
CA ASP A 55 -2.26 -6.52 12.90
C ASP A 55 -3.02 -5.94 14.12
N LEU A 56 -2.45 -4.97 14.86
CA LEU A 56 -3.08 -4.30 16.01
C LEU A 56 -3.59 -2.89 15.71
N TYR A 57 -3.64 -2.46 14.44
CA TYR A 57 -4.33 -1.23 14.07
C TYR A 57 -5.42 -1.55 13.06
N ASP A 58 -6.44 -2.20 13.62
CA ASP A 58 -7.75 -2.44 13.06
C ASP A 58 -8.22 -1.20 12.28
N TYR A 59 -8.49 -1.45 11.01
CA TYR A 59 -9.10 -0.52 10.07
C TYR A 59 -10.56 -0.33 10.50
N ASP A 60 -10.79 0.45 11.55
CA ASP A 60 -12.13 0.91 11.95
C ASP A 60 -12.58 2.01 10.97
N ASP A 61 -12.99 1.58 9.78
CA ASP A 61 -13.85 2.38 8.91
C ASP A 61 -15.28 2.33 9.49
N GLY A 62 -15.43 2.95 10.66
CA GLY A 62 -16.69 3.18 11.36
C GLY A 62 -17.46 4.32 10.69
N TYR A 63 -17.96 4.08 9.47
CA TYR A 63 -19.16 4.76 9.01
C TYR A 63 -20.37 4.06 9.65
N ASP A 64 -20.81 4.55 10.80
CA ASP A 64 -22.24 4.49 11.16
C ASP A 64 -22.71 5.88 11.57
N ASP A 65 -23.69 6.33 10.80
CA ASP A 65 -24.35 7.64 10.81
C ASP A 65 -25.39 7.70 11.95
N GLU A 66 -25.89 8.91 12.22
CA GLU A 66 -27.08 9.20 13.05
C GLU A 66 -26.92 9.25 14.59
N GLN A 67 -26.51 10.42 15.10
CA GLN A 67 -26.88 10.88 16.44
C GLN A 67 -28.05 11.87 16.35
N TYR A 68 -29.12 11.50 17.07
CA TYR A 68 -30.45 12.11 17.26
C TYR A 68 -30.55 13.64 17.31
#